data_AF-A0A915A1L5-F1
#
_entry.id   AF-A0A915A1L5-F1
#
_cell.length_a   1.000
_cell.length_b   1.000
_cell.length_c   1.000
_cell.angle_alpha   90.00
_cell.angle_beta   90.00
_cell.angle_gamma   90.00
#
_symmetry.space_group_name_H-M   'P 1'
#
loop_
_entity.id
_entity.type
_entity.pdbx_description
1 polymer ?
#
loop_
_entity_poly.entity_id
_entity_poly.type
_entity_poly.pdbx_seq_one_letter_code
_entity_poly.pdbx_strand_id
1 'polypeptide(L)'
;MYCSGFTIELGAAVTALLASKAGLPISTTHSLVGSVVAVGVVKSRRGVDWRVFTNIALSWVVTLPVSGVITAAIMFCLNLAL
;
A
#
# COMPACT_ATOMS: atom_id res chain seq x y z
N MET A 1 -10.03 -0.57 -21.70
CA MET A 1 -8.93 -0.10 -20.81
C MET A 1 -9.44 0.97 -19.86
N TYR A 2 -10.17 1.98 -20.35
CA TYR A 2 -10.73 3.08 -19.56
C TYR A 2 -11.63 2.68 -18.39
N CYS A 3 -12.61 1.78 -18.59
CA CYS A 3 -13.51 1.37 -17.50
C CYS A 3 -12.77 0.70 -16.33
N SER A 4 -11.76 -0.14 -16.59
CA SER A 4 -11.01 -0.81 -15.52
C SER A 4 -10.21 0.19 -14.68
N GLY A 5 -9.56 1.18 -15.32
CA GLY A 5 -8.83 2.23 -14.60
C GLY A 5 -9.76 3.07 -13.71
N PHE A 6 -10.91 3.49 -14.26
CA PHE A 6 -11.92 4.23 -13.51
C PHE A 6 -12.42 3.44 -12.30
N THR A 7 -12.72 2.13 -12.45
CA THR A 7 -13.17 1.29 -11.34
C THR A 7 -12.11 1.14 -10.25
N ILE A 8 -10.82 1.04 -10.64
CA ILE A 8 -9.71 0.95 -9.69
C ILE A 8 -9.59 2.22 -8.86
N GLU A 9 -9.60 3.39 -9.50
CA GLU A 9 -9.51 4.68 -8.80
C GLU A 9 -10.74 4.94 -7.93
N LEU A 10 -11.94 4.64 -8.44
CA LEU A 10 -13.18 4.78 -7.68
C LEU A 10 -13.16 3.88 -6.43
N GLY A 11 -12.74 2.63 -6.56
CA GLY A 11 -12.60 1.72 -5.43
C GLY A 11 -11.64 2.27 -4.37
N ALA A 12 -10.45 2.70 -4.81
CA ALA A 12 -9.44 3.26 -3.91
C ALA A 12 -9.94 4.55 -3.21
N ALA A 13 -10.64 5.42 -3.93
CA ALA A 13 -11.21 6.66 -3.43
C ALA A 13 -12.33 6.40 -2.41
N VAL A 14 -13.24 5.46 -2.69
CA VAL A 14 -14.30 5.08 -1.75
C VAL A 14 -13.70 4.55 -0.45
N THR A 15 -12.71 3.66 -0.51
CA THR A 15 -12.02 3.16 0.68
C THR A 15 -11.32 4.28 1.46
N ALA A 16 -10.66 5.21 0.77
CA ALA A 16 -10.01 6.36 1.41
C ALA A 16 -11.00 7.31 2.09
N LEU A 17 -12.14 7.58 1.46
CA LEU A 17 -13.20 8.41 2.03
C LEU A 17 -13.83 7.75 3.26
N LEU A 18 -14.12 6.45 3.20
CA LEU A 18 -14.65 5.71 4.33
C LEU A 18 -13.69 5.70 5.52
N ALA A 19 -12.40 5.44 5.28
CA ALA A 19 -11.38 5.49 6.33
C ALA A 19 -11.23 6.89 6.92
N SER A 20 -11.27 7.92 6.07
CA SER A 20 -11.21 9.32 6.50
C SER A 20 -12.42 9.69 7.37
N LYS A 21 -13.62 9.22 7.04
CA LYS A 21 -14.83 9.41 7.87
C LYS A 21 -14.77 8.64 9.19
N ALA A 22 -14.08 7.50 9.21
CA ALA A 22 -13.82 6.73 10.42
C ALA A 22 -12.65 7.28 11.27
N GLY A 23 -11.91 8.29 10.78
CA GLY A 23 -10.74 8.85 11.47
C GLY A 23 -9.51 7.92 11.48
N LEU A 24 -9.47 6.91 10.61
CA LEU A 24 -8.40 5.93 10.56
C LEU A 24 -7.31 6.37 9.56
N PRO A 25 -6.04 6.48 9.98
CA PRO A 25 -4.93 6.71 9.06
C PRO A 25 -4.68 5.43 8.25
N ILE A 26 -5.01 5.47 6.96
CA ILE A 26 -4.77 4.35 6.04
C ILE A 26 -3.71 4.69 4.99
N SER A 27 -3.13 3.64 4.41
CA SER A 27 -2.21 3.76 3.28
C SER A 27 -2.98 3.78 1.96
N THR A 28 -2.87 4.88 1.21
CA THR A 28 -3.48 5.02 -0.13
C THR A 28 -2.85 4.05 -1.14
N THR A 29 -1.56 3.72 -0.99
CA THR A 29 -0.87 2.73 -1.82
C THR A 29 -1.51 1.34 -1.70
N HIS A 30 -1.81 0.89 -0.48
CA HIS A 30 -2.49 -0.39 -0.25
C HIS A 30 -3.92 -0.40 -0.81
N SER A 31 -4.64 0.71 -0.64
CA SER A 31 -5.99 0.87 -1.19
C SER A 31 -6.02 0.74 -2.72
N LEU A 32 -5.08 1.41 -3.40
CA LEU A 32 -4.97 1.38 -4.86
C LEU A 32 -4.50 0.02 -5.37
N VAL A 33 -3.44 -0.56 -4.80
CA VAL A 33 -2.94 -1.89 -5.19
C VAL A 33 -4.00 -2.96 -4.96
N GLY A 34 -4.73 -2.91 -3.84
CA GLY A 34 -5.85 -3.80 -3.57
C GLY A 34 -6.96 -3.68 -4.63
N SER A 35 -7.28 -2.46 -5.05
CA SER A 35 -8.28 -2.22 -6.11
C SER A 35 -7.83 -2.76 -7.48
N VAL A 36 -6.54 -2.60 -7.82
CA VAL A 36 -5.94 -3.19 -9.05
C VAL A 36 -6.05 -4.71 -9.03
N VAL A 37 -5.67 -5.34 -7.90
CA VAL A 37 -5.72 -6.81 -7.75
C VAL A 37 -7.16 -7.31 -7.83
N ALA A 38 -8.11 -6.65 -7.14
CA ALA A 38 -9.52 -7.03 -7.17
C ALA A 38 -10.09 -7.01 -8.60
N VAL A 39 -9.87 -5.90 -9.33
CA VAL A 39 -10.33 -5.78 -10.73
C VAL A 39 -9.61 -6.79 -11.64
N GLY A 40 -8.32 -7.04 -11.41
CA GLY A 40 -7.54 -8.04 -12.15
C GLY A 40 -8.08 -9.45 -11.99
N VAL A 41 -8.41 -9.85 -10.76
CA VAL A 41 -8.98 -11.17 -10.44
C VAL A 41 -10.37 -11.35 -11.06
N VAL A 42 -11.24 -10.33 -10.96
CA VAL A 42 -12.60 -10.38 -11.51
C VAL A 42 -12.56 -10.48 -13.05
N LYS A 43 -11.62 -9.81 -13.69
CA LYS A 43 -11.54 -9.77 -15.15
C LYS A 43 -11.01 -11.07 -15.77
N SER A 44 -10.07 -11.74 -15.12
CA SER A 44 -9.50 -13.00 -15.64
C SER A 44 -8.74 -13.77 -14.57
N ARG A 45 -8.75 -15.11 -14.68
CA ARG A 45 -7.98 -16.03 -13.83
C ARG A 45 -6.47 -15.83 -13.91
N ARG A 46 -5.97 -15.19 -14.97
CA ARG A 46 -4.56 -14.77 -15.17
C ARG A 46 -4.40 -13.24 -15.20
N GLY A 47 -5.39 -12.49 -14.72
CA GLY A 47 -5.40 -11.02 -14.77
C GLY A 47 -4.47 -10.35 -13.75
N VAL A 48 -3.82 -11.12 -12.86
CA VAL A 48 -2.88 -10.63 -11.85
C VAL A 48 -1.59 -11.44 -11.94
N ASP A 49 -0.46 -10.74 -12.00
CA ASP A 49 0.86 -11.33 -11.79
C ASP A 49 1.13 -11.45 -10.29
N TRP A 50 0.95 -12.66 -9.77
CA TRP A 50 1.14 -12.97 -8.36
C TRP A 50 2.60 -12.82 -7.90
N ARG A 51 3.57 -13.00 -8.80
CA ARG A 51 4.99 -12.80 -8.46
C ARG A 51 5.26 -11.32 -8.18
N VAL A 52 4.71 -10.44 -9.01
CA VAL A 52 4.82 -8.99 -8.80
C VAL A 52 4.10 -8.57 -7.53
N PHE A 53 2.87 -9.05 -7.31
CA PHE A 53 2.12 -8.73 -6.09
C PHE A 53 2.86 -9.17 -4.82
N THR A 54 3.40 -10.39 -4.78
CA THR A 54 4.18 -10.87 -3.63
C THR A 54 5.45 -10.04 -3.41
N ASN A 55 6.16 -9.63 -4.47
CA ASN A 55 7.31 -8.74 -4.32
C ASN A 55 6.92 -7.38 -3.71
N ILE A 56 5.78 -6.83 -4.13
CA ILE A 56 5.23 -5.59 -3.54
C ILE A 56 4.90 -5.82 -2.06
N ALA A 57 4.19 -6.90 -1.73
CA ALA A 57 3.83 -7.22 -0.35
C ALA A 57 5.06 -7.41 0.56
N LEU A 58 6.09 -8.10 0.06
CA LEU A 58 7.36 -8.26 0.76
C LEU A 58 8.04 -6.90 0.98
N SER A 59 7.99 -5.99 0.01
CA SER A 59 8.56 -4.64 0.17
C SER A 59 7.89 -3.84 1.29
N TRP A 60 6.58 -3.98 1.49
CA TRP A 60 5.85 -3.34 2.59
C TRP A 60 6.28 -3.88 3.95
N VAL A 61 6.50 -5.19 4.04
CA VAL A 61 6.98 -5.82 5.29
C VAL A 61 8.42 -5.41 5.59
N VAL A 62 9.29 -5.33 4.58
CA VAL A 62 10.71 -4.96 4.77
C VAL A 62 10.91 -3.47 5.05
N THR A 63 10.06 -2.60 4.51
CA THR A 63 10.19 -1.15 4.73
C THR A 63 9.93 -0.74 6.18
N LEU A 64 9.05 -1.45 6.91
CA LEU A 64 8.78 -1.19 8.32
C LEU A 64 10.01 -1.36 9.26
N PRO A 65 10.69 -2.53 9.30
CA PRO A 65 11.86 -2.71 10.15
C PRO A 65 13.03 -1.85 9.70
N VAL A 66 13.24 -1.68 8.38
CA VAL A 66 14.33 -0.85 7.87
C VAL A 66 14.14 0.61 8.30
N SER A 67 12.93 1.16 8.14
CA SER A 67 12.60 2.51 8.61
C SER A 67 12.80 2.64 10.11
N GLY A 68 12.28 1.69 10.90
CA GLY A 68 12.43 1.69 12.36
C GLY A 68 13.88 1.64 12.83
N VAL A 69 14.72 0.80 12.21
CA VAL A 69 16.15 0.67 12.54
C VAL A 69 16.90 1.96 12.19
N ILE A 70 16.63 2.55 11.03
CA ILE A 70 17.27 3.80 10.61
C ILE A 70 16.88 4.94 11.57
N THR A 71 15.60 5.08 11.90
CA THR A 71 15.15 6.10 12.86
C THR A 71 15.77 5.88 14.25
N ALA A 72 15.81 4.64 14.74
CA ALA A 72 16.42 4.32 16.02
C ALA A 72 17.92 4.67 16.05
N ALA A 73 18.66 4.34 14.99
CA ALA A 73 20.09 4.67 14.88
C ALA A 73 20.32 6.19 14.87
N ILE A 74 19.53 6.95 14.11
CA ILE A 74 19.63 8.42 14.05
C ILE A 74 19.33 9.03 15.43
N MET A 75 18.25 8.60 16.09
CA MET A 75 17.88 9.11 17.41
C MET A 75 18.93 8.79 18.48
N PHE A 76 19.53 7.59 18.42
CA PHE A 76 20.62 7.20 19.31
C PHE A 76 21.86 8.09 19.11
N CYS A 77 22.26 8.34 17.87
CA CYS A 77 23.36 9.24 17.55
C CYS A 77 23.09 10.68 18.02
N LEU A 78 21.86 11.18 17.83
CA LEU A 78 21.48 12.52 18.27
C LEU A 78 21.56 12.64 19.80
N ASN A 79 21.11 11.62 20.54
CA ASN A 79 21.15 11.59 22.00
C ASN A 79 22.56 11.48 22.58
N LEU A 80 23.55 10.96 21.82
CA LEU A 80 24.95 10.93 22.26
C LEU A 80 25.67 12.27 22.01
N ALA A 81 25.18 13.07 21.06
CA ALA A 81 25.76 14.35 20.67
C ALA A 81 25.25 15.54 21.51
N LEU A 82 24.12 15.39 22.20
CA LEU A 82 23.54 16.34 23.16
C LEU A 82 23.89 15.94 24.59
#